data_AF-A0A0M3DAL5-F1
#
_entry.id   AF-A0A0M3DAL5-F1
#
_cell.length_a   1.000
_cell.length_b   1.000
_cell.length_c   1.000
_cell.angle_alpha   90.00
_cell.angle_beta   90.00
_cell.angle_gamma   90.00
#
_symmetry.space_group_name_H-M   'P 1'
#
loop_
_entity.id
_entity.type
_entity.pdbx_description
1 polymer ?
#
loop_
_entity_poly.entity_id
_entity_poly.type
_entity_poly.pdbx_seq_one_letter_code
_entity_poly.pdbx_strand_id
1 'polypeptide(L)'
;MPNLLDVILTTTHRLGWEWLDFTRLEIIANVLVFVPVGILAFLLLPRRVWFLALLVGPLLSAMIETAQRVALPHRAATVNDVVANSTGAILGVTVALVFTLLLAPRSSQRPPSRLETS
;
A
#
# COMPACT_ATOMS: atom_id res chain seq x y z
N MET A 1 -23.60 -38.48 -20.42
CA MET A 1 -24.13 -37.82 -19.21
C MET A 1 -23.07 -36.83 -18.78
N PRO A 2 -23.21 -35.53 -19.03
CA PRO A 2 -22.22 -34.56 -18.56
C PRO A 2 -22.11 -34.67 -17.04
N ASN A 3 -20.89 -34.79 -16.53
CA ASN A 3 -20.67 -34.90 -15.09
C ASN A 3 -21.06 -33.58 -14.43
N LEU A 4 -21.42 -33.62 -13.14
CA LEU A 4 -21.65 -32.41 -12.34
C LEU A 4 -20.49 -31.41 -12.48
N LEU A 5 -19.27 -31.92 -12.65
CA LEU A 5 -18.07 -31.13 -12.93
C LEU A 5 -18.14 -30.36 -14.25
N ASP A 6 -18.66 -30.94 -15.33
CA ASP A 6 -18.78 -30.28 -16.63
C ASP A 6 -19.82 -29.15 -16.58
N VAL A 7 -20.93 -29.39 -15.86
CA VAL A 7 -21.98 -28.40 -15.66
C VAL A 7 -21.48 -27.25 -14.79
N ILE A 8 -20.71 -27.54 -13.73
CA ILE A 8 -20.10 -26.50 -12.89
C ILE A 8 -19.08 -25.70 -13.69
N LEU A 9 -18.14 -26.35 -14.38
CA LEU A 9 -17.10 -25.68 -15.18
C LEU A 9 -17.70 -24.80 -16.28
N THR A 10 -18.71 -25.27 -17.00
CA THR A 10 -19.37 -24.48 -18.05
C THR A 10 -20.24 -23.36 -17.49
N THR A 11 -20.84 -23.53 -16.31
CA THR A 11 -21.64 -22.48 -15.65
C THR A 11 -20.74 -21.38 -15.08
N THR A 12 -19.62 -21.73 -14.46
CA THR A 12 -18.62 -20.78 -13.96
C THR A 12 -18.00 -19.97 -15.11
N HIS A 13 -17.74 -20.60 -16.26
CA HIS A 13 -17.22 -19.93 -17.45
C HIS A 13 -18.27 -19.04 -18.16
N ARG A 14 -19.56 -19.36 -18.04
CA ARG A 14 -20.68 -18.58 -18.63
C ARG A 14 -21.15 -17.42 -17.76
N LEU A 15 -20.93 -17.46 -16.45
CA LEU A 15 -21.35 -16.39 -15.54
C LEU A 15 -20.53 -15.11 -15.68
N GLY A 16 -19.46 -15.11 -16.49
CA GLY A 16 -18.62 -13.94 -16.66
C GLY A 16 -17.95 -13.51 -15.35
N TRP A 17 -17.72 -14.43 -14.40
CA TRP A 17 -16.91 -14.12 -13.21
C TRP A 17 -15.41 -13.90 -13.54
N GLU A 18 -15.09 -13.73 -14.83
CA GLU A 18 -13.79 -13.29 -15.34
C GLU A 18 -13.53 -11.78 -15.10
N TRP A 19 -14.54 -10.95 -14.75
CA TRP A 19 -14.30 -9.52 -14.50
C TRP A 19 -13.48 -9.21 -13.23
N LEU A 20 -13.36 -10.19 -12.31
CA LEU A 20 -12.30 -10.26 -11.31
C LEU A 20 -11.16 -11.12 -11.87
N ASP A 21 -10.59 -10.70 -13.00
CA ASP A 21 -9.39 -11.31 -13.58
C ASP A 21 -8.35 -11.48 -12.46
N PHE A 22 -7.71 -12.64 -12.39
CA PHE A 22 -6.64 -12.94 -11.42
C PHE A 22 -5.61 -11.80 -11.33
N THR A 23 -5.31 -11.17 -12.48
CA THR A 23 -4.44 -9.99 -12.60
C THR A 23 -4.92 -8.80 -11.76
N ARG A 24 -6.22 -8.51 -11.71
CA ARG A 24 -6.77 -7.39 -10.92
C ARG A 24 -6.70 -7.70 -9.43
N LEU A 25 -7.01 -8.94 -9.06
CA LEU A 25 -6.87 -9.39 -7.67
C LEU A 25 -5.42 -9.32 -7.20
N GLU A 26 -4.46 -9.68 -8.04
CA GLU A 26 -3.04 -9.57 -7.77
C GLU A 26 -2.61 -8.11 -7.58
N ILE A 27 -3.02 -7.20 -8.46
CA ILE A 27 -2.75 -5.76 -8.32
C ILE A 27 -3.34 -5.21 -7.02
N ILE A 28 -4.60 -5.52 -6.71
CA ILE A 28 -5.27 -5.05 -5.48
C ILE A 28 -4.56 -5.61 -4.25
N ALA A 29 -4.21 -6.90 -4.25
CA ALA A 29 -3.48 -7.52 -3.15
C ALA A 29 -2.11 -6.86 -2.93
N ASN A 30 -1.35 -6.61 -4.00
CA ASN A 30 -0.07 -5.91 -3.97
C ASN A 30 -0.20 -4.50 -3.36
N VAL A 31 -1.20 -3.74 -3.81
CA VAL A 31 -1.52 -2.42 -3.23
C VAL A 31 -1.82 -2.55 -1.73
N LEU A 32 -2.73 -3.45 -1.34
CA LEU A 32 -3.19 -3.58 0.05
C LEU A 32 -2.06 -3.99 1.01
N VAL A 33 -1.17 -4.89 0.60
CA VAL A 33 -0.04 -5.35 1.41
C VAL A 33 0.97 -4.21 1.68
N PHE A 34 1.10 -3.26 0.75
CA PHE A 34 2.01 -2.12 0.90
C PHE A 34 1.41 -0.92 1.66
N VAL A 35 0.09 -0.86 1.87
CA VAL A 35 -0.53 0.21 2.68
C VAL A 35 0.04 0.25 4.12
N PRO A 36 0.10 -0.86 4.88
CA PRO A 36 0.74 -0.87 6.19
C PRO A 36 2.22 -0.45 6.16
N VAL A 37 2.95 -0.84 5.10
CA VAL A 37 4.36 -0.45 4.92
C VAL A 37 4.49 1.07 4.82
N GLY A 38 3.64 1.72 4.03
CA GLY A 38 3.60 3.18 3.91
C GLY A 38 3.27 3.88 5.23
N ILE A 39 2.28 3.35 5.97
CA ILE A 39 1.91 3.86 7.30
C ILE A 39 3.11 3.78 8.26
N LEU A 40 3.73 2.60 8.35
CA LEU A 40 4.88 2.39 9.22
C LEU A 40 6.07 3.26 8.81
N ALA A 41 6.35 3.40 7.51
CA ALA A 41 7.42 4.27 7.02
C ALA A 41 7.21 5.73 7.46
N PHE A 42 5.99 6.25 7.36
CA PHE A 42 5.66 7.61 7.82
C PHE A 42 5.80 7.76 9.34
N LEU A 43 5.37 6.77 10.11
CA LEU A 43 5.43 6.81 11.58
C LEU A 43 6.84 6.63 12.15
N LEU A 44 7.68 5.84 11.49
CA LEU A 44 9.03 5.52 11.96
C LEU A 44 10.07 6.56 11.51
N LEU A 45 9.85 7.25 10.40
CA LEU A 45 10.77 8.27 9.93
C LEU A 45 10.66 9.55 10.77
N PRO A 46 11.79 10.23 11.06
CA PRO A 46 11.77 11.51 11.74
C PRO A 46 10.92 12.54 10.98
N ARG A 47 10.15 13.34 11.71
CA ARG A 47 9.26 14.38 11.12
C ARG A 47 9.94 15.32 10.14
N ARG A 48 11.25 15.59 10.27
CA ARG A 48 11.99 16.46 9.33
C ARG A 48 12.17 15.84 7.94
N VAL A 49 12.13 14.52 7.84
CA VAL A 49 12.41 13.76 6.62
C VAL A 49 11.25 12.83 6.25
N TRP A 50 10.04 13.15 6.71
CA TRP A 50 8.84 12.33 6.48
C TRP A 50 8.60 12.03 4.99
N PHE A 51 8.99 12.95 4.10
CA PHE A 51 8.85 12.79 2.64
C PHE A 51 9.64 11.59 2.11
N LEU A 52 10.71 11.15 2.80
CA LEU A 52 11.43 9.93 2.44
C LEU A 52 10.57 8.67 2.59
N ALA A 53 9.48 8.71 3.38
CA ALA A 53 8.54 7.60 3.50
C ALA A 53 7.92 7.22 2.13
N LEU A 54 7.78 8.20 1.22
CA LEU A 54 7.26 7.97 -0.13
C LEU A 54 8.21 7.13 -0.99
N LEU A 55 9.51 7.11 -0.67
CA LEU A 55 10.52 6.35 -1.41
C LEU A 55 10.65 4.91 -0.91
N VAL A 56 10.21 4.62 0.32
CA VAL A 56 10.34 3.29 0.92
C VAL A 56 9.59 2.23 0.11
N GLY A 57 8.37 2.52 -0.34
CA GLY A 57 7.58 1.61 -1.16
C GLY A 57 8.26 1.23 -2.49
N PRO A 58 8.60 2.21 -3.35
CA PRO A 58 9.32 1.97 -4.60
C PRO A 58 10.64 1.23 -4.42
N LEU A 59 11.46 1.62 -3.44
CA LEU A 59 12.75 0.98 -3.19
C LEU A 59 12.60 -0.47 -2.73
N LEU A 60 11.72 -0.71 -1.76
CA LEU A 60 11.43 -2.06 -1.27
C LEU A 60 10.86 -2.94 -2.39
N SER A 61 9.97 -2.39 -3.21
CA SER A 61 9.37 -3.14 -4.32
C SER A 61 10.38 -3.47 -5.41
N ALA A 62 11.26 -2.53 -5.78
CA ALA A 62 12.35 -2.78 -6.72
C ALA A 62 13.34 -3.83 -6.19
N MET A 63 13.63 -3.82 -4.88
CA MET A 63 14.45 -4.86 -4.24
C MET A 63 13.80 -6.23 -4.33
N ILE A 64 12.49 -6.33 -4.05
CA ILE A 64 11.73 -7.59 -4.15
C ILE A 64 11.73 -8.10 -5.60
N GLU A 65 11.46 -7.23 -6.57
CA GLU A 65 11.45 -7.59 -8.00
C GLU A 65 12.83 -8.10 -8.45
N THR A 66 13.90 -7.41 -8.03
CA THR A 66 15.28 -7.81 -8.34
C THR A 66 15.61 -9.17 -7.72
N ALA A 67 15.25 -9.39 -6.46
CA ALA A 67 15.46 -10.67 -5.78
C ALA A 67 14.68 -11.80 -6.46
N GLN A 68 13.43 -11.54 -6.87
CA GLN A 68 12.61 -12.51 -7.59
C GLN A 68 13.17 -12.83 -8.98
N ARG A 69 13.65 -11.83 -9.73
CA ARG A 69 14.30 -12.08 -11.03
C ARG A 69 15.52 -12.98 -10.92
N VAL A 70 16.32 -12.83 -9.87
CA VAL A 70 17.52 -13.64 -9.64
C VAL A 70 17.17 -15.03 -9.12
N ALA A 71 16.21 -15.14 -8.19
CA ALA A 71 15.88 -16.41 -7.52
C ALA A 71 14.82 -17.27 -8.25
N LEU A 72 13.94 -16.64 -9.04
CA LEU A 72 12.76 -17.27 -9.67
C LEU A 72 12.67 -16.86 -11.15
N PRO A 73 13.57 -17.38 -12.02
CA PRO A 73 13.67 -16.94 -13.43
C PRO A 73 12.41 -17.17 -14.27
N HIS A 74 11.50 -18.05 -13.82
CA HIS A 74 10.26 -18.40 -14.53
C HIS A 74 9.04 -17.60 -14.06
N ARG A 75 9.19 -16.71 -13.06
CA ARG A 75 8.09 -15.85 -12.61
C ARG A 75 8.10 -14.56 -13.44
N ALA A 76 6.95 -14.19 -13.98
CA ALA A 76 6.75 -12.90 -14.63
C ALA A 76 6.70 -11.80 -13.55
N ALA A 77 7.84 -11.46 -12.95
CA ALA A 77 7.99 -10.24 -12.18
C ALA A 77 7.83 -9.07 -13.15
N THR A 78 6.81 -8.23 -12.95
CA THR A 78 6.46 -7.18 -13.90
C THR A 78 6.53 -5.80 -13.26
N VAL A 79 6.79 -4.79 -14.10
CA VAL A 79 6.73 -3.36 -13.73
C VAL A 79 5.42 -3.01 -13.02
N ASN A 80 4.34 -3.72 -13.33
CA ASN A 80 3.04 -3.58 -12.69
C ASN A 80 3.09 -3.85 -11.18
N ASP A 81 3.93 -4.80 -10.72
CA ASP A 81 4.08 -5.10 -9.29
C ASP A 81 4.72 -3.93 -8.56
N VAL A 82 5.75 -3.32 -9.14
CA VAL A 82 6.39 -2.12 -8.57
C VAL A 82 5.43 -0.96 -8.51
N VAL A 83 4.64 -0.74 -9.55
CA VAL A 83 3.63 0.33 -9.59
C VAL A 83 2.55 0.09 -8.55
N ALA A 84 2.01 -1.13 -8.45
CA ALA A 84 0.97 -1.49 -7.49
C ALA A 84 1.45 -1.32 -6.03
N ASN A 85 2.62 -1.87 -5.72
CA ASN A 85 3.23 -1.77 -4.40
C ASN A 85 3.55 -0.32 -4.02
N SER A 86 4.11 0.46 -4.96
CA SER A 86 4.39 1.88 -4.76
C SER A 86 3.11 2.67 -4.48
N THR A 87 2.03 2.37 -5.21
CA THR A 87 0.71 2.99 -5.01
C THR A 87 0.18 2.68 -3.61
N GLY A 88 0.27 1.42 -3.17
CA GLY A 88 -0.09 1.00 -1.82
C GLY A 88 0.68 1.77 -0.74
N ALA A 89 2.00 1.88 -0.87
CA ALA A 89 2.83 2.60 0.09
C ALA A 89 2.47 4.10 0.16
N ILE A 90 2.27 4.75 -0.99
CA ILE A 90 1.88 6.17 -1.04
C ILE A 90 0.51 6.38 -0.39
N LEU A 91 -0.45 5.48 -0.63
CA LEU A 91 -1.75 5.51 0.04
C LEU A 91 -1.60 5.38 1.55
N GLY A 92 -0.75 4.46 2.02
CA GLY A 92 -0.44 4.30 3.44
C GLY A 92 0.14 5.56 4.09
N VAL A 93 1.14 6.18 3.43
CA VAL A 93 1.71 7.46 3.89
C VAL A 93 0.64 8.55 3.94
N THR A 94 -0.20 8.62 2.91
CA THR A 94 -1.28 9.62 2.81
C THR A 94 -2.30 9.44 3.94
N VAL A 95 -2.74 8.21 4.21
CA VAL A 95 -3.63 7.89 5.33
C VAL A 95 -2.99 8.34 6.65
N ALA A 96 -1.75 7.93 6.93
CA ALA A 96 -1.07 8.29 8.17
C ALA A 96 -0.91 9.82 8.33
N LEU A 97 -0.58 10.52 7.24
CA LEU A 97 -0.47 11.97 7.21
C LEU A 97 -1.82 12.64 7.51
N VAL A 98 -2.89 12.24 6.83
CA VAL A 98 -4.24 12.80 7.03
C VAL A 98 -4.70 12.59 8.46
N PHE A 99 -4.57 11.38 9.01
CA PHE A 99 -4.90 11.12 10.41
C PHE A 99 -4.06 11.97 11.37
N THR A 100 -2.76 12.13 11.10
CA THR A 100 -1.90 12.98 11.93
C THR A 100 -2.34 14.43 11.90
N LEU A 101 -2.74 14.96 10.75
CA LEU A 101 -3.21 16.34 10.61
C LEU A 101 -4.58 16.56 11.26
N LEU A 102 -5.49 15.59 11.16
CA LEU A 102 -6.83 15.68 11.75
C LEU A 102 -6.83 15.49 13.28
N LEU A 103 -5.95 14.63 13.79
CA LEU A 103 -5.88 14.29 15.23
C LEU A 103 -4.79 15.07 15.96
N ALA A 104 -3.97 15.88 15.28
CA ALA A 104 -2.98 16.73 15.94
C ALA A 104 -3.69 17.62 16.96
N PRO A 105 -3.34 17.51 18.26
CA PRO A 105 -3.87 18.42 19.26
C PRO A 105 -3.53 19.84 18.82
N ARG A 106 -4.55 20.67 18.63
CA ARG A 106 -4.35 22.11 18.51
C ARG A 106 -3.71 22.51 19.83
N SER A 107 -2.40 22.71 19.84
CA SER A 107 -1.70 23.23 20.99
C SER A 107 -2.37 24.54 21.31
N SER A 108 -3.24 24.54 22.31
CA SER A 108 -3.81 25.75 22.88
C SER A 108 -2.62 26.63 23.15
N GLN A 109 -2.52 27.72 22.41
CA GLN A 109 -1.61 28.80 22.73
C GLN A 109 -1.98 29.21 24.16
N ARG A 110 -1.34 28.63 25.17
CA ARG A 110 -1.36 29.19 26.50
C ARG A 110 -0.65 30.54 26.31
N PRO A 111 -1.36 31.67 26.45
CA PRO A 111 -0.68 32.96 26.47
C PRO A 111 0.40 32.83 27.55
N PRO A 112 1.62 33.34 27.33
CA PRO A 112 2.61 33.37 28.40
C PRO A 112 1.91 34.05 29.57
N SER A 113 1.71 33.30 30.66
CA SER A 113 1.23 33.87 31.91
C SER A 113 2.23 34.95 32.23
N ARG A 114 1.81 36.20 32.00
CA ARG A 114 2.51 37.41 32.39
C ARG A 114 2.48 37.41 33.92
N LEU A 115 3.31 36.55 34.50
CA LEU A 115 3.65 36.57 35.91
C LEU A 115 4.58 37.75 36.06
N GLU A 116 3.95 38.82 36.56
CA GLU A 116 4.50 39.72 37.55
C GLU A 116 5.73 40.53 37.14
N THR A 117 5.55 41.85 37.08
CA THR A 117 6.30 42.70 38.00
C THR A 117 5.46 43.94 38.28
N SER A 118 5.13 44.10 39.56
CA SER A 118 4.64 45.30 40.22
C SER A 118 5.50 46.53 39.97
#